data_AF-A0A1N7B6Y2-F1
#
_entry.id   AF-A0A1N7B6Y2-F1
#
_cell.length_a   1.000
_cell.length_b   1.000
_cell.length_c   1.000
_cell.angle_alpha   90.00
_cell.angle_beta   90.00
_cell.angle_gamma   90.00
#
_symmetry.space_group_name_H-M   'P 1'
#
loop_
_entity.id
_entity.type
_entity.pdbx_description
1 polymer ?
#
loop_
_entity_poly.entity_id
_entity_poly.type
_entity_poly.pdbx_seq_one_letter_code
_entity_poly.pdbx_strand_id
1 'polypeptide(L)'
;MEPMGGQYSIDVAGFLSTTDTVATALESLEQSVTGALSDLDRIVGIVAANPGLTSALNGATDERRRTGPRAVQHGGAVVTAAGRVALAYVQADDDMASTTSGAEASVALPHTPGVGRREALVQ
;
A
#
# COMPACT_ATOMS: atom_id res chain seq x y z
N MET A 1 14.98 -20.78 26.57
CA MET A 1 13.96 -19.73 26.47
C MET A 1 14.10 -19.22 25.05
N GLU A 2 13.29 -19.72 24.13
CA GLU A 2 13.38 -19.29 22.72
C GLU A 2 12.84 -17.85 22.59
N PRO A 3 13.47 -16.99 21.79
CA PRO A 3 12.98 -15.65 21.57
C PRO A 3 11.67 -15.73 20.78
N MET A 4 10.56 -15.41 21.46
CA MET A 4 9.25 -15.16 20.82
C MET A 4 9.27 -13.81 20.09
N GLY A 5 10.08 -13.70 19.02
CA GLY A 5 10.23 -12.48 18.23
C GLY A 5 9.73 -12.59 16.77
N GLY A 6 9.17 -13.72 16.36
CA GLY A 6 8.95 -14.02 14.94
C GLY A 6 7.53 -13.86 14.40
N GLN A 7 6.54 -13.50 15.21
CA GLN A 7 5.13 -13.61 14.79
C GLN A 7 4.56 -12.32 14.17
N TYR A 8 5.31 -11.23 14.19
CA TYR A 8 4.91 -9.91 13.68
C TYR A 8 6.05 -9.24 12.90
N SER A 9 6.68 -9.91 11.93
CA SER A 9 7.49 -9.19 10.93
C SER A 9 6.76 -9.22 9.59
N ILE A 10 6.57 -8.04 8.99
CA ILE A 10 6.09 -7.96 7.61
C ILE A 10 7.25 -8.31 6.67
N ASP A 11 6.97 -9.15 5.67
CA ASP A 11 7.89 -9.37 4.56
C ASP A 11 7.84 -8.15 3.63
N VAL A 12 8.62 -7.11 3.97
CA VAL A 12 8.70 -5.86 3.19
C VAL A 12 9.15 -6.14 1.75
N ALA A 13 10.11 -7.05 1.57
CA ALA A 13 10.62 -7.39 0.24
C ALA A 13 9.54 -8.06 -0.62
N GLY A 14 8.83 -9.05 -0.06
CA GLY A 14 7.69 -9.70 -0.71
C GLY A 14 6.54 -8.74 -1.00
N PHE A 15 6.24 -7.82 -0.07
CA PHE A 15 5.23 -6.78 -0.27
C PHE A 15 5.59 -5.86 -1.45
N LEU A 16 6.82 -5.34 -1.49
CA LEU A 16 7.29 -4.45 -2.56
C LEU A 16 7.27 -5.17 -3.92
N SER A 17 7.76 -6.41 -3.97
CA SER A 17 7.73 -7.26 -5.17
C SER A 17 6.30 -7.49 -5.69
N THR A 18 5.37 -7.79 -4.78
CA THR A 18 3.95 -7.97 -5.13
C THR A 18 3.33 -6.66 -5.64
N THR A 19 3.63 -5.54 -4.97
CA THR A 19 3.11 -4.22 -5.33
C THR A 19 3.61 -3.79 -6.71
N ASP A 20 4.88 -4.02 -7.02
CA ASP A 20 5.49 -3.74 -8.33
C ASP A 20 4.87 -4.59 -9.45
N THR A 21 4.67 -5.88 -9.17
CA THR A 21 3.98 -6.81 -10.08
C THR A 21 2.56 -6.34 -10.39
N VAL A 22 1.80 -5.94 -9.35
CA VAL A 22 0.43 -5.45 -9.52
C VAL A 22 0.41 -4.11 -10.26
N ALA A 23 1.34 -3.19 -9.97
CA ALA A 23 1.45 -1.92 -10.67
C ALA A 23 1.70 -2.14 -12.18
N THR A 24 2.65 -3.00 -12.53
CA THR A 24 2.95 -3.38 -13.92
C THR A 24 1.73 -4.02 -14.62
N ALA A 25 1.00 -4.87 -13.90
CA ALA A 25 -0.23 -5.49 -14.41
C ALA A 25 -1.35 -4.45 -14.64
N LEU A 26 -1.48 -3.45 -13.77
CA LEU A 26 -2.44 -2.36 -13.93
C LEU A 26 -2.10 -1.45 -15.11
N GLU A 27 -0.82 -1.14 -15.33
CA GLU A 27 -0.38 -0.39 -16.52
C GLU A 27 -0.71 -1.15 -17.82
N SER A 28 -0.44 -2.47 -17.84
CA SER A 28 -0.78 -3.34 -18.97
C SER A 28 -2.29 -3.41 -19.22
N LEU A 29 -3.08 -3.45 -18.13
CA LEU A 29 -4.53 -3.42 -18.20
C LEU A 29 -5.05 -2.08 -18.72
N GLU A 30 -4.46 -0.95 -18.29
CA GLU A 30 -4.79 0.39 -18.75
C GLU A 30 -4.59 0.53 -20.26
N GLN A 31 -3.43 0.08 -20.75
CA GLN A 31 -3.12 0.09 -22.18
C GLN A 31 -4.12 -0.77 -22.97
N SER A 32 -4.45 -1.96 -22.45
CA SER A 32 -5.40 -2.86 -23.08
C SER A 32 -6.83 -2.28 -23.13
N VAL A 33 -7.29 -1.67 -22.03
CA VAL A 33 -8.59 -1.00 -21.97
C VAL A 33 -8.62 0.17 -22.95
N THR A 34 -7.61 1.02 -22.94
CA THR A 34 -7.52 2.19 -23.83
C THR A 34 -7.48 1.80 -25.31
N GLY A 35 -6.71 0.77 -25.64
CA GLY A 35 -6.66 0.20 -26.99
C GLY A 35 -8.02 -0.34 -27.43
N ALA A 36 -8.67 -1.15 -26.59
CA ALA A 36 -9.99 -1.69 -26.90
C ALA A 36 -11.04 -0.59 -27.11
N LEU A 37 -11.03 0.47 -26.31
CA LEU A 37 -11.96 1.60 -26.50
C LEU A 37 -11.70 2.35 -27.81
N SER A 38 -10.42 2.54 -28.17
CA SER A 38 -10.03 3.15 -29.44
C SER A 38 -10.48 2.31 -30.64
N ASP A 39 -10.34 0.99 -30.57
CA ASP A 39 -10.80 0.08 -31.60
C ASP A 39 -12.33 0.13 -31.76
N LEU A 40 -13.06 0.22 -30.64
CA LEU A 40 -14.50 0.39 -30.67
C LEU A 40 -14.92 1.72 -31.32
N ASP A 41 -14.23 2.82 -31.03
CA ASP A 41 -14.47 4.12 -31.70
C ASP A 41 -14.23 4.02 -33.20
N ARG A 42 -13.19 3.30 -33.62
CA ARG A 42 -12.92 3.05 -35.04
C ARG A 42 -14.02 2.22 -35.71
N ILE A 43 -14.49 1.17 -35.06
CA ILE A 43 -15.59 0.32 -35.57
C ILE A 43 -16.88 1.12 -35.71
N VAL A 44 -17.21 1.95 -34.71
CA VAL A 44 -18.35 2.89 -34.77
C VAL A 44 -18.22 3.83 -35.98
N GLY A 45 -17.02 4.35 -36.23
CA GLY A 45 -16.74 5.18 -37.40
C GLY A 45 -16.96 4.45 -38.74
N ILE A 46 -16.58 3.18 -38.84
CA ILE A 46 -16.79 2.35 -40.04
C ILE A 46 -18.27 2.16 -40.33
N VAL A 47 -19.09 1.93 -39.29
CA VAL A 47 -20.52 1.68 -39.47
C VAL A 47 -21.38 2.95 -39.44
N ALA A 48 -20.78 4.14 -39.39
CA ALA A 48 -21.48 5.40 -39.14
C ALA A 48 -22.64 5.68 -40.11
N ALA A 49 -22.54 5.21 -41.36
CA ALA A 49 -23.60 5.31 -42.36
C ALA A 49 -24.85 4.45 -42.07
N ASN A 50 -24.79 3.57 -41.06
CA ASN A 50 -25.86 2.66 -40.66
C ASN A 50 -26.30 2.98 -39.21
N PRO A 51 -27.30 3.87 -39.01
CA PRO A 51 -27.69 4.34 -37.68
C PRO A 51 -28.09 3.21 -36.71
N GLY A 52 -28.76 2.16 -37.22
CA GLY A 52 -29.14 1.01 -36.40
C GLY A 52 -27.94 0.22 -35.87
N LEU A 53 -26.91 0.02 -36.71
CA LEU A 53 -25.68 -0.66 -36.30
C LEU A 53 -24.89 0.18 -35.30
N THR A 54 -24.77 1.49 -35.56
CA THR A 54 -24.15 2.44 -34.64
C THR A 54 -24.83 2.41 -33.27
N SER A 55 -26.17 2.45 -33.22
CA SER A 55 -26.92 2.40 -31.96
C SER A 55 -26.71 1.07 -31.24
N ALA A 56 -26.74 -0.05 -31.95
CA ALA A 56 -26.54 -1.37 -31.36
C ALA A 56 -25.13 -1.54 -30.79
N LEU A 57 -24.10 -1.08 -31.52
CA LEU A 57 -22.70 -1.12 -31.07
C LEU A 57 -22.45 -0.20 -29.88
N ASN A 58 -23.02 1.01 -29.89
CA ASN A 58 -22.93 1.91 -28.73
C ASN A 58 -23.58 1.27 -27.51
N GLY A 59 -24.78 0.72 -27.63
CA GLY A 59 -25.46 0.02 -26.52
C GLY A 59 -24.68 -1.20 -26.02
N ALA A 60 -24.12 -2.00 -26.92
CA ALA A 60 -23.35 -3.20 -26.56
C ALA A 60 -22.02 -2.87 -25.86
N THR A 61 -21.46 -1.68 -26.10
CA THR A 61 -20.13 -1.29 -25.60
C THR A 61 -20.17 -0.29 -24.43
N ASP A 62 -21.35 0.29 -24.14
CA ASP A 62 -21.52 1.33 -23.13
C ASP A 62 -21.02 0.90 -21.76
N GLU A 63 -21.39 -0.31 -21.33
CA GLU A 63 -20.96 -0.82 -20.03
C GLU A 63 -19.44 -0.98 -19.96
N ARG A 64 -18.79 -1.43 -21.05
CA ARG A 64 -17.32 -1.56 -21.11
C ARG A 64 -16.63 -0.20 -21.07
N ARG A 65 -17.17 0.78 -21.78
CA ARG A 65 -16.70 2.19 -21.76
C ARG A 65 -16.77 2.79 -20.37
N ARG A 66 -17.83 2.46 -19.63
CA ARG A 66 -18.05 2.95 -18.26
C ARG A 66 -17.18 2.24 -17.22
N THR A 67 -17.04 0.93 -17.32
CA THR A 67 -16.42 0.11 -16.26
C THR A 67 -14.93 -0.13 -16.45
N GLY A 68 -14.44 -0.23 -17.69
CA GLY A 68 -13.04 -0.51 -17.99
C GLY A 68 -12.07 0.47 -17.30
N PRO A 69 -12.18 1.79 -17.57
CA PRO A 69 -11.32 2.78 -16.93
C PRO A 69 -11.46 2.81 -15.41
N ARG A 70 -12.69 2.59 -14.89
CA ARG A 70 -12.95 2.57 -13.44
C ARG A 70 -12.28 1.40 -12.74
N ALA A 71 -12.21 0.23 -13.39
CA ALA A 71 -11.52 -0.94 -12.83
C ALA A 71 -10.01 -0.68 -12.67
N VAL A 72 -9.39 -0.06 -13.66
CA VAL A 72 -7.97 0.37 -13.62
C VAL A 72 -7.75 1.38 -12.49
N GLN A 73 -8.58 2.43 -12.44
CA GLN A 73 -8.50 3.45 -11.39
C GLN A 73 -8.68 2.85 -9.98
N HIS A 74 -9.65 1.94 -9.83
CA HIS A 74 -9.88 1.26 -8.57
C HIS A 74 -8.68 0.41 -8.15
N GLY A 75 -8.09 -0.35 -9.08
CA GLY A 75 -6.86 -1.10 -8.83
C GLY A 75 -5.70 -0.21 -8.36
N GLY A 76 -5.47 0.92 -9.04
CA GLY A 76 -4.45 1.90 -8.64
C GLY A 76 -4.70 2.48 -7.24
N ALA A 77 -5.97 2.75 -6.90
CA ALA A 77 -6.34 3.21 -5.56
C ALA A 77 -6.07 2.15 -4.47
N VAL A 78 -6.32 0.88 -4.76
CA VAL A 78 -6.02 -0.24 -3.85
C VAL A 78 -4.52 -0.37 -3.62
N VAL A 79 -3.70 -0.33 -4.68
CA VAL A 79 -2.23 -0.37 -4.58
C VAL A 79 -1.70 0.80 -3.74
N THR A 80 -2.23 2.01 -3.98
CA THR A 80 -1.87 3.20 -3.19
C THR A 80 -2.27 3.05 -1.71
N ALA A 81 -3.44 2.49 -1.43
CA ALA A 81 -3.86 2.21 -0.06
C ALA A 81 -2.96 1.18 0.62
N ALA A 82 -2.61 0.11 -0.07
CA ALA A 82 -1.68 -0.90 0.42
C ALA A 82 -0.31 -0.30 0.76
N GLY A 83 0.24 0.55 -0.11
CA GLY A 83 1.51 1.25 0.15
C GLY A 83 1.47 2.12 1.41
N ARG A 84 0.35 2.81 1.67
CA ARG A 84 0.17 3.59 2.91
C ARG A 84 0.16 2.71 4.16
N VAL A 85 -0.48 1.54 4.10
CA VAL A 85 -0.50 0.59 5.22
C VAL A 85 0.90 0.04 5.51
N ALA A 86 1.66 -0.32 4.46
CA ALA A 86 3.03 -0.79 4.62
C ALA A 86 3.95 0.29 5.23
N LEU A 87 3.82 1.55 4.80
CA LEU A 87 4.58 2.66 5.38
C LEU A 87 4.25 2.85 6.88
N ALA A 88 2.96 2.85 7.23
CA ALA A 88 2.54 3.00 8.63
C ALA A 88 3.08 1.86 9.52
N TYR A 89 3.15 0.64 8.97
CA TYR A 89 3.72 -0.50 9.69
C TYR A 89 5.23 -0.34 9.93
N VAL A 90 6.00 0.05 8.90
CA VAL A 90 7.45 0.29 9.05
C VAL A 90 7.72 1.40 10.06
N GLN A 91 6.94 2.48 10.03
CA GLN A 91 7.06 3.57 11.01
C GLN A 91 6.79 3.09 12.45
N ALA A 92 5.77 2.27 12.64
CA ALA A 92 5.47 1.71 13.95
C ALA A 92 6.58 0.77 14.45
N ASP A 93 7.23 0.03 13.55
CA ASP A 93 8.37 -0.83 13.88
C ASP A 93 9.61 -0.01 14.28
N ASP A 94 9.93 1.05 13.53
CA ASP A 94 11.01 1.98 13.86
C ASP A 94 10.79 2.67 15.23
N ASP A 95 9.56 3.11 15.50
CA ASP A 95 9.18 3.71 16.79
C ASP A 95 9.35 2.69 17.94
N MET A 96 8.96 1.44 17.73
CA MET A 96 9.11 0.37 18.70
C MET A 96 10.58 0.01 18.95
N ALA A 97 11.40 -0.03 17.90
CA ALA A 97 12.84 -0.26 18.01
C ALA A 97 13.51 0.88 18.79
N SER A 98 13.12 2.14 18.54
CA SER A 98 13.68 3.30 19.23
C SER A 98 13.32 3.34 20.72
N THR A 99 12.07 3.03 21.07
CA THR A 99 11.59 2.99 22.46
C THR A 99 12.20 1.84 23.25
N THR A 100 12.34 0.65 22.64
CA THR A 100 13.01 -0.50 23.24
C THR A 100 14.49 -0.20 23.49
N SER A 101 15.18 0.37 22.50
CA SER A 101 16.59 0.77 22.63
C SER A 101 16.79 1.82 23.75
N GLY A 102 15.86 2.78 23.87
CA GLY A 102 15.88 3.78 24.95
C GLY A 102 15.59 3.19 26.34
N ALA A 103 14.72 2.18 26.41
CA ALA A 103 14.43 1.46 27.65
C ALA A 103 15.64 0.64 28.12
N GLU A 104 16.32 -0.08 27.21
CA GLU A 104 17.54 -0.81 27.51
C GLU A 104 18.68 0.12 27.96
N ALA A 105 18.82 1.29 27.32
CA ALA A 105 19.78 2.31 27.75
C ALA A 105 19.46 2.89 29.14
N SER A 106 18.16 3.05 29.47
CA SER A 106 17.71 3.54 30.79
C SER A 106 17.90 2.51 31.90
N VAL A 107 17.81 1.22 31.58
CA VAL A 107 18.09 0.10 32.50
C VAL A 107 19.60 -0.11 32.68
N ALA A 108 20.41 0.14 31.65
CA ALA A 108 21.87 0.04 31.72
C ALA A 108 22.54 1.20 32.48
N LEU A 109 21.86 2.32 32.67
CA LEU A 109 22.33 3.40 33.55
C LEU A 109 22.15 2.97 35.02
N PRO A 110 23.23 2.86 35.82
CA PRO A 110 23.09 2.53 37.22
C PRO A 110 22.26 3.62 37.90
N HIS A 111 21.10 3.23 38.43
CA HIS A 111 20.37 4.03 39.39
C HIS A 111 21.33 4.28 40.55
N THR A 112 21.95 5.46 40.61
CA THR A 112 22.66 5.90 41.80
C THR A 112 21.56 6.18 42.82
N PRO A 113 21.34 5.31 43.82
CA PRO A 113 20.36 5.62 44.84
C PRO A 113 20.97 6.77 45.62
N GLY A 114 20.28 7.91 45.66
CA GLY A 114 20.64 9.01 46.54
C GLY A 114 20.75 8.48 47.96
N VAL A 115 21.98 8.35 48.45
CA VAL A 115 22.23 8.04 49.86
C VAL A 115 21.82 9.26 50.65
N GLY A 116 20.82 9.05 51.50
CA GLY A 116 20.11 10.06 52.26
C GLY A 116 21.04 10.93 53.10
N ARG A 117 20.82 12.23 52.97
CA ARG A 117 21.14 13.23 53.98
C ARG A 117 20.24 13.01 55.19
N ARG A 118 20.78 12.52 56.33
CA ARG A 118 20.38 12.91 57.70
C ARG A 118 21.20 12.20 58.79
N GLU A 119 21.86 13.04 59.62
CA GLU A 119 22.01 12.96 61.10
C GLU A 119 22.85 11.77 61.65
N ALA A 120 23.70 11.86 62.68
CA ALA A 120 24.13 12.88 63.62
C ALA A 120 25.38 12.36 64.38
N LEU A 121 26.28 13.28 64.74
CA LEU A 121 27.00 13.41 66.01
C LEU A 121 27.17 12.17 66.93
N VAL A 122 28.40 11.67 67.13
CA VAL A 122 28.95 11.28 68.45
C VAL A 122 30.46 11.53 68.45
N GLN A 123 30.93 12.08 69.57
CA GLN A 123 32.25 12.66 69.86
C GLN A 123 33.44 11.71 69.68
#